data_AF-A0A9D4HA64-F1
#
_entry.id   AF-A0A9D4HA64-F1
#
_cell.length_a   1.000
_cell.length_b   1.000
_cell.length_c   1.000
_cell.angle_alpha   90.00
_cell.angle_beta   90.00
_cell.angle_gamma   90.00
#
_symmetry.space_group_name_H-M   'P 1'
#
loop_
_entity.id
_entity.type
_entity.pdbx_description
1 polymer ?
#
loop_
_entity_poly.entity_id
_entity_poly.type
_entity_poly.pdbx_seq_one_letter_code
_entity_poly.pdbx_strand_id
1 'polypeptide(L)'
;MDREVELGYIEVVDKLERRLGYRELPETARVTFSGARQGEEESVDDWTDRVLTLAGKAFRDLPEEYMVQESILRFCMGAKEREAGEQVINQRPGSIEQAID
;
A
#
# COMPACT_ATOMS: atom_id res chain seq x y z
N MET A 1 -23.55 22.47 28.76
CA MET A 1 -23.99 21.76 27.53
C MET A 1 -22.74 21.15 26.92
N ASP A 2 -22.43 19.91 27.29
CA ASP A 2 -21.42 19.13 26.58
C ASP A 2 -21.98 18.82 25.20
N ARG A 3 -21.38 19.42 24.17
CA ARG A 3 -21.58 18.96 22.79
C ARG A 3 -20.73 17.71 22.65
N GLU A 4 -21.35 16.54 22.74
CA GLU A 4 -20.79 15.33 22.14
C GLU A 4 -20.62 15.62 20.65
N VAL A 5 -19.38 15.92 20.27
CA VAL A 5 -19.00 15.98 18.87
C VAL A 5 -18.98 14.54 18.39
N GLU A 6 -19.94 14.15 17.55
CA GLU A 6 -19.85 12.94 16.74
C GLU A 6 -18.58 13.07 15.89
N LEU A 7 -17.47 12.56 16.42
CA LEU A 7 -16.21 12.51 15.69
C LEU A 7 -16.33 11.40 14.67
N GLY A 8 -16.16 11.73 13.40
CA GLY A 8 -16.09 10.73 12.34
C GLY A 8 -14.89 9.80 12.59
N TYR A 9 -15.00 8.55 12.13
CA TYR A 9 -13.93 7.54 12.28
C TYR A 9 -12.54 8.08 11.91
N ILE A 10 -12.44 8.83 10.80
CA ILE A 10 -11.19 9.45 10.33
C ILE A 10 -10.65 10.49 11.33
N GLU A 11 -11.52 11.30 11.95
CA GLU A 11 -11.10 12.31 12.93
C GLU A 11 -10.66 11.68 14.25
N VAL A 12 -11.29 10.57 14.66
CA VAL A 12 -10.86 9.79 15.83
C VAL A 12 -9.48 9.21 15.57
N VAL A 13 -9.26 8.60 14.41
CA VAL A 13 -7.97 8.02 14.02
C VAL A 13 -6.87 9.08 13.95
N ASP A 14 -7.10 10.21 13.26
CA ASP A 14 -6.10 11.30 13.17
C ASP A 14 -5.78 11.89 14.56
N LYS A 15 -6.77 12.05 15.44
CA LYS A 15 -6.51 12.49 16.83
C LYS A 15 -5.68 11.50 17.63
N LEU A 16 -5.91 10.19 17.46
CA LEU A 16 -5.14 9.15 18.13
C LEU A 16 -3.71 9.07 17.59
N GLU A 17 -3.53 9.10 16.26
CA GLU A 17 -2.21 9.12 15.61
C GLU A 17 -1.36 10.30 16.08
N ARG A 18 -1.96 11.51 16.17
CA ARG A 18 -1.27 12.71 16.67
C ARG A 18 -0.92 12.63 18.16
N ARG A 19 -1.82 12.11 19.00
CA ARG A 19 -1.60 12.01 20.45
C ARG A 19 -0.56 10.97 20.84
N LEU A 20 -0.52 9.85 20.11
CA LEU A 20 0.36 8.73 20.44
C LEU A 20 1.74 8.86 19.76
N GLY A 21 1.94 9.86 18.90
CA GLY A 21 3.21 10.06 18.18
C GLY A 21 3.47 8.99 17.11
N TYR A 22 2.48 8.18 16.75
CA TYR A 22 2.57 7.08 15.78
C TYR A 22 2.36 7.55 14.34
N ARG A 23 2.76 8.77 14.00
CA ARG A 23 2.73 9.21 12.60
C ARG A 23 4.05 8.80 11.96
N GLU A 24 4.10 7.59 11.42
CA GLU A 24 5.16 7.21 10.48
C GLU A 24 5.18 8.27 9.37
N LEU A 25 6.36 8.84 9.10
CA LEU A 25 6.48 9.84 8.05
C LEU A 25 6.20 9.17 6.70
N PRO A 26 5.42 9.79 5.80
CA PRO A 26 5.15 9.24 4.47
C PRO A 26 6.44 8.86 3.73
N GLU A 27 7.53 9.59 3.92
CA GLU A 27 8.84 9.32 3.32
C GLU A 27 9.42 7.98 3.80
N THR A 28 9.36 7.68 5.09
CA THR A 28 9.79 6.37 5.63
C THR A 28 8.92 5.23 5.09
N ALA A 29 7.60 5.44 5.02
CA ALA A 29 6.69 4.43 4.47
C ALA A 29 6.97 4.18 2.97
N ARG A 30 7.28 5.23 2.19
CA ARG A 30 7.68 5.13 0.78
C ARG A 30 8.99 4.38 0.58
N VAL A 31 9.98 4.59 1.45
CA VAL A 31 11.23 3.82 1.40
C VAL A 31 10.97 2.34 1.67
N THR A 32 10.16 2.03 2.69
CA THR A 32 9.76 0.65 3.01
C THR A 32 9.02 0.00 1.84
N PHE A 33 8.06 0.71 1.25
CA PHE A 33 7.32 0.26 0.08
C PHE A 33 8.23 0.00 -1.12
N SER A 34 9.12 0.94 -1.45
CA SER A 34 10.04 0.80 -2.59
C SER A 34 11.02 -0.38 -2.42
N GLY A 35 11.40 -0.71 -1.19
CA GLY A 35 12.29 -1.82 -0.88
C GLY A 35 11.59 -3.17 -0.75
N ALA A 36 10.25 -3.20 -0.76
CA ALA A 36 9.49 -4.41 -0.52
C ALA A 36 9.68 -5.45 -1.65
N ARG A 37 9.85 -6.71 -1.23
CA ARG A 37 9.95 -7.90 -2.10
C ARG A 37 9.17 -9.04 -1.49
N GLN A 38 8.62 -9.89 -2.34
CA GLN A 38 7.95 -11.12 -1.96
C GLN A 38 8.94 -12.06 -1.24
N GLY A 39 8.60 -12.52 -0.04
CA GLY A 39 9.46 -13.41 0.77
C GLY A 39 9.39 -14.86 0.27
N GLU A 40 10.47 -15.65 0.36
CA GLU A 40 10.60 -16.99 -0.26
C GLU A 40 9.46 -17.99 0.03
N GLU A 41 8.82 -17.91 1.20
CA GLU A 41 7.69 -18.76 1.59
C GLU A 41 6.33 -18.03 1.52
N GLU A 42 6.32 -16.74 1.19
CA GLU A 42 5.11 -15.92 1.09
C GLU A 42 4.29 -16.31 -0.15
N SER A 43 2.97 -16.46 0.02
CA SER A 43 2.07 -16.70 -1.10
C SER A 43 1.94 -15.46 -1.98
N VAL A 44 1.30 -15.59 -3.14
CA VAL A 44 1.00 -14.42 -3.99
C VAL A 44 -0.07 -13.55 -3.33
N ASP A 45 -1.07 -14.15 -2.69
CA ASP A 45 -2.14 -13.43 -2.01
C ASP A 45 -1.60 -12.64 -0.81
N ASP A 46 -0.76 -13.25 0.04
CA ASP A 46 -0.14 -12.55 1.17
C ASP A 46 0.75 -11.39 0.70
N TRP A 47 1.43 -11.58 -0.44
CA TRP A 47 2.24 -10.53 -1.04
C TRP A 47 1.40 -9.36 -1.52
N THR A 48 0.28 -9.64 -2.20
CA THR A 48 -0.70 -8.65 -2.63
C THR A 48 -1.21 -7.82 -1.46
N ASP A 49 -1.67 -8.49 -0.39
CA ASP A 49 -2.18 -7.82 0.81
C ASP A 49 -1.11 -6.91 1.45
N ARG A 50 0.14 -7.40 1.48
CA ARG A 50 1.27 -6.63 2.02
C ARG A 50 1.61 -5.43 1.15
N VAL A 51 1.60 -5.56 -0.17
CA VAL A 51 1.83 -4.45 -1.11
C VAL A 51 0.78 -3.37 -0.92
N LEU A 52 -0.50 -3.73 -0.89
CA LEU A 52 -1.61 -2.78 -0.71
C LEU A 52 -1.53 -2.07 0.66
N THR A 53 -1.20 -2.81 1.71
CA THR A 53 -1.00 -2.25 3.06
C THR A 53 0.15 -1.24 3.08
N LEU A 54 1.27 -1.55 2.44
CA LEU A 54 2.42 -0.65 2.37
C LEU A 54 2.13 0.58 1.51
N ALA A 55 1.43 0.41 0.38
CA ALA A 55 1.03 1.49 -0.51
C ALA A 55 0.09 2.47 0.20
N GLY A 56 -0.91 1.96 0.93
CA GLY A 56 -1.83 2.77 1.71
C GLY A 56 -1.14 3.62 2.77
N LYS A 57 -0.04 3.13 3.35
CA LYS A 57 0.79 3.93 4.28
C LYS A 57 1.66 4.94 3.54
N ALA A 58 2.32 4.52 2.46
CA ALA A 58 3.29 5.32 1.69
C ALA A 58 2.64 6.49 0.94
N PHE A 59 1.39 6.32 0.51
CA PHE A 59 0.71 7.24 -0.39
C PHE A 59 -0.63 7.76 0.16
N ARG A 60 -0.84 7.69 1.50
CA ARG A 60 -2.08 8.14 2.16
C ARG A 60 -2.52 9.57 1.84
N ASP A 61 -1.59 10.43 1.44
CA ASP A 61 -1.83 11.84 1.12
C ASP A 61 -1.94 12.10 -0.40
N LEU A 62 -1.95 11.06 -1.23
CA LEU A 62 -2.03 11.12 -2.69
C LEU A 62 -3.35 10.51 -3.21
N PRO A 63 -3.72 10.78 -4.48
CA PRO A 63 -4.89 10.16 -5.10
C PRO A 63 -4.81 8.63 -5.12
N GLU A 64 -5.98 7.99 -5.04
CA GLU A 64 -6.10 6.53 -5.05
C GLU A 64 -5.51 5.90 -6.33
N GLU A 65 -5.69 6.56 -7.48
CA GLU A 65 -5.14 6.09 -8.76
C GLU A 65 -3.61 5.99 -8.73
N TYR A 66 -2.96 6.92 -8.02
CA TYR A 66 -1.51 6.87 -7.84
C TYR A 66 -1.10 5.67 -6.99
N MET A 67 -1.81 5.43 -5.88
CA MET A 67 -1.58 4.27 -5.02
C MET A 67 -1.77 2.94 -5.78
N VAL A 68 -2.81 2.84 -6.62
CA VAL A 68 -3.07 1.64 -7.44
C VAL A 68 -1.94 1.40 -8.44
N GLN A 69 -1.50 2.43 -9.17
CA GLN A 69 -0.41 2.29 -10.13
C GLN A 69 0.90 1.86 -9.48
N GLU A 70 1.25 2.47 -8.34
CA GLU A 70 2.45 2.10 -7.59
C GLU A 70 2.33 0.67 -7.04
N SER A 71 1.15 0.26 -6.56
CA SER A 71 0.90 -1.09 -6.04
C SER A 71 1.12 -2.15 -7.13
N ILE A 72 0.56 -1.95 -8.32
CA ILE A 72 0.76 -2.84 -9.48
C ILE A 72 2.23 -2.95 -9.83
N LEU A 73 2.92 -1.82 -9.94
CA LEU A 73 4.34 -1.78 -10.26
C LEU A 73 5.16 -2.53 -9.21
N ARG A 74 4.86 -2.32 -7.92
CA ARG A 74 5.60 -2.96 -6.82
C ARG A 74 5.32 -4.44 -6.71
N PHE A 75 4.07 -4.85 -6.88
CA PHE A 75 3.67 -6.25 -6.93
C PHE A 75 4.48 -7.00 -7.99
N CYS A 76 4.53 -6.48 -9.23
CA CYS A 76 5.26 -7.10 -10.33
C CYS A 76 6.79 -7.10 -10.11
N MET A 77 7.37 -5.95 -9.77
CA MET A 77 8.83 -5.79 -9.66
C MET A 77 9.42 -6.43 -8.39
N GLY A 78 8.58 -6.64 -7.37
CA GLY A 78 8.95 -7.28 -6.12
C GLY A 78 8.66 -8.78 -6.08
N ALA A 79 8.04 -9.36 -7.12
CA ALA A 79 7.72 -10.78 -7.19
C ALA A 79 8.99 -11.66 -7.17
N LYS A 80 8.85 -12.88 -6.64
CA LYS A 80 9.94 -13.89 -6.68
C LYS A 80 10.35 -14.22 -8.11
N GLU A 81 9.36 -14.47 -8.95
CA GLU A 81 9.55 -14.76 -10.36
C GLU A 81 9.62 -13.44 -11.14
N ARG A 82 10.83 -12.87 -11.15
CA ARG A 82 11.10 -11.56 -11.78
C ARG A 82 10.65 -11.50 -13.24
N GLU A 83 10.84 -12.59 -13.98
CA GLU A 83 10.48 -12.67 -15.40
C GLU A 83 8.97 -12.64 -15.62
N ALA A 84 8.20 -13.35 -14.79
CA ALA A 84 6.74 -13.29 -14.82
C ALA A 84 6.25 -11.88 -14.46
N GLY A 85 6.83 -11.26 -13.42
CA GLY A 85 6.53 -9.87 -13.06
C GLY A 85 6.79 -8.88 -14.19
N GLU A 86 7.93 -9.00 -14.89
CA GLU A 86 8.24 -8.18 -16.06
C GLU A 86 7.27 -8.41 -17.23
N GLN A 87 6.82 -9.65 -17.44
CA GLN A 87 5.83 -9.94 -18.46
C GLN A 87 4.46 -9.35 -18.13
N VAL A 88 4.02 -9.46 -16.88
CA VAL A 88 2.73 -8.92 -16.43
C VAL A 88 2.71 -7.40 -16.51
N ILE A 89 3.74 -6.70 -16.03
CA ILE A 89 3.74 -5.23 -16.09
C ILE A 89 3.72 -4.69 -17.53
N ASN A 90 4.33 -5.42 -18.48
CA ASN A 90 4.30 -5.07 -19.91
C ASN A 90 2.89 -5.20 -20.53
N GLN A 91 2.00 -5.99 -19.93
CA GLN A 91 0.60 -6.08 -20.34
C GLN A 91 -0.25 -4.90 -19.84
N ARG A 92 0.33 -4.01 -19.02
CA ARG A 92 -0.31 -2.81 -18.45
C ARG A 92 -1.63 -3.13 -17.74
N PRO A 93 -1.62 -3.98 -16.71
CA PRO A 93 -2.81 -4.24 -15.90
C PRO A 93 -3.32 -2.93 -15.29
N GLY A 94 -4.64 -2.78 -15.25
CA GLY A 94 -5.32 -1.62 -14.67
C GLY A 94 -5.68 -1.78 -13.19
N SER A 95 -5.44 -2.97 -12.64
CA SER A 95 -5.75 -3.34 -11.25
C SER A 95 -4.78 -4.42 -10.77
N ILE A 96 -4.72 -4.67 -9.46
CA ILE A 96 -3.85 -5.70 -8.90
C ILE A 96 -4.40 -7.10 -9.18
N GLU A 97 -5.73 -7.24 -9.24
CA GLU A 97 -6.42 -8.48 -9.57
C GLU A 97 -6.06 -8.94 -10.99
N GLN A 98 -6.04 -8.01 -11.96
CA GLN A 98 -5.56 -8.28 -13.32
C GLN A 98 -4.08 -8.62 -13.41
N ALA A 99 -3.28 -8.30 -12.39
CA ALA A 99 -1.88 -8.67 -12.34
C ALA A 99 -1.65 -10.06 -11.70
N ILE A 100 -2.66 -10.58 -10.99
CA ILE A 100 -2.64 -11.91 -10.35
C ILE A 100 -3.16 -12.99 -11.30
N ASP A 101 -4.21 -12.69 -12.07
CA ASP A 101 -4.83 -13.57 -13.08
C ASP A 101 -3.92 -13.84 -14.30
#